data_AF-A0A7V3AEN8-F1
#
_entry.id   AF-A0A7V3AEN8-F1
#
_cell.length_a   1.000
_cell.length_b   1.000
_cell.length_c   1.000
_cell.angle_alpha   90.00
_cell.angle_beta   90.00
_cell.angle_gamma   90.00
#
_symmetry.space_group_name_H-M   'P 1'
#
loop_
_entity.id
_entity.type
_entity.pdbx_description
1 polymer ?
#
loop_
_entity_poly.entity_id
_entity_poly.type
_entity_poly.pdbx_seq_one_letter_code
_entity_poly.pdbx_strand_id
1 'polypeptide(L)'
;MQRRLSLEFVDTDLGEALHFIASLARLNIVVDPKVRAKNLKVSLSVKEMDAGTVLQWVARLTETYLSVVDRALYVTDKPNPEEEHAERADALMLLARVGADASVLPP
;
A
#
# COMPACT_ATOMS: atom_id res chain seq x y z
N MET A 1 14.77 2.00 11.63
CA MET A 1 15.48 3.17 11.05
C MET A 1 14.54 3.81 10.04
N GLN A 2 14.03 5.02 10.30
CA GLN A 2 13.16 5.75 9.37
C GLN A 2 14.03 6.62 8.46
N ARG A 3 14.31 6.15 7.23
CA ARG A 3 15.01 6.98 6.24
C ARG A 3 14.01 7.95 5.64
N ARG A 4 14.22 9.24 5.89
CA ARG A 4 13.47 10.31 5.25
C ARG A 4 13.98 10.51 3.83
N LEU A 5 13.06 10.45 2.87
CA LEU A 5 13.32 10.61 1.45
C LEU A 5 12.66 11.90 0.98
N SER A 6 13.38 12.61 0.12
CA SER A 6 12.86 13.75 -0.65
C SER A 6 13.06 13.42 -2.12
N LEU A 7 11.98 13.27 -2.86
CA LEU A 7 11.99 12.82 -4.24
C LEU A 7 10.77 13.36 -4.99
N GLU A 8 10.93 13.56 -6.28
CA GLU A 8 9.89 14.09 -7.15
C GLU A 8 9.82 13.23 -8.40
N PHE A 9 8.64 12.68 -8.64
CA PHE A 9 8.28 11.96 -9.85
C PHE A 9 7.23 12.75 -10.60
N VAL A 10 7.44 12.92 -11.90
CA VAL A 10 6.49 13.58 -12.80
C VAL A 10 6.29 12.66 -13.99
N ASP A 11 5.08 12.12 -14.11
CA ASP A 11 4.68 11.22 -15.20
C ASP A 11 5.64 10.04 -15.40
N THR A 12 6.21 9.52 -14.30
CA THR A 12 7.26 8.51 -14.30
C THR A 12 6.66 7.12 -14.30
N ASP A 13 7.26 6.18 -15.02
CA ASP A 13 6.83 4.78 -14.99
C ASP A 13 6.91 4.20 -13.57
N LEU A 14 5.86 3.52 -13.13
CA LEU A 14 5.76 2.93 -11.80
C LEU A 14 6.96 2.01 -11.51
N GLY A 15 7.39 1.22 -12.51
CA GLY A 15 8.54 0.34 -12.37
C GLY A 15 9.84 1.09 -12.09
N GLU A 16 10.03 2.24 -12.72
CA GLU A 16 11.22 3.10 -12.52
C GLU A 16 11.16 3.80 -11.17
N ALA A 17 10.00 4.37 -10.80
CA ALA A 17 9.79 5.00 -9.50
C ALA A 17 10.02 4.02 -8.33
N LEU A 18 9.48 2.80 -8.44
CA LEU A 18 9.70 1.75 -7.44
C LEU A 18 11.16 1.30 -7.38
N HIS A 19 11.83 1.15 -8.52
CA HIS A 19 13.25 0.81 -8.55
C HIS A 19 14.10 1.90 -7.88
N PHE A 20 13.76 3.17 -8.12
CA PHE A 20 14.44 4.30 -7.50
C PHE A 20 14.25 4.30 -5.98
N ILE A 21 13.02 4.14 -5.49
CA ILE A 21 12.73 4.04 -4.05
C ILE A 21 13.45 2.83 -3.43
N ALA A 22 13.43 1.68 -4.10
CA ALA A 22 14.13 0.47 -3.66
C ALA A 22 15.63 0.72 -3.49
N SER A 23 16.25 1.42 -4.45
CA SER A 23 17.68 1.73 -4.43
C SER A 23 18.06 2.63 -3.25
N LEU A 24 17.26 3.67 -2.97
CA LEU A 24 17.49 4.62 -1.88
C LEU A 24 17.24 4.01 -0.51
N ALA A 25 16.14 3.27 -0.38
CA ALA A 25 15.74 2.64 0.87
C ALA A 25 16.48 1.31 1.13
N ARG A 26 17.22 0.78 0.15
CA ARG A 26 17.82 -0.57 0.15
C ARG A 26 16.76 -1.65 0.45
N LEU A 27 15.61 -1.53 -0.19
CA LEU A 27 14.51 -2.48 -0.08
C LEU A 27 14.52 -3.42 -1.28
N ASN A 28 14.13 -4.67 -1.06
CA ASN A 28 13.88 -5.61 -2.15
C ASN A 28 12.42 -5.47 -2.58
N ILE A 29 12.15 -4.90 -3.76
CA ILE A 29 10.80 -4.71 -4.29
C ILE A 29 10.63 -5.57 -5.54
N VAL A 30 9.58 -6.38 -5.55
CA VAL A 30 9.18 -7.26 -6.65
C VAL A 30 7.86 -6.76 -7.21
N VAL A 31 7.81 -6.47 -8.50
CA VAL A 31 6.60 -5.99 -9.18
C VAL A 31 6.01 -7.13 -9.99
N ASP A 32 4.71 -7.41 -9.81
CA ASP A 32 4.01 -8.42 -10.58
C ASP A 32 4.02 -8.05 -12.09
N PRO A 33 4.33 -9.01 -12.99
CA PRO A 33 4.30 -8.77 -14.43
C PRO A 33 2.98 -8.16 -14.94
N LYS A 34 1.85 -8.47 -14.30
CA LYS A 34 0.52 -7.92 -14.66
C LYS A 34 0.41 -6.43 -14.36
N VAL A 35 1.01 -5.98 -13.26
CA VAL A 35 1.08 -4.55 -12.92
C VAL A 35 2.02 -3.85 -13.91
N ARG A 36 3.17 -4.47 -14.20
CA ARG A 36 4.15 -3.93 -15.15
C ARG A 36 3.58 -3.80 -16.57
N ALA A 37 2.72 -4.72 -16.99
CA ALA A 37 2.06 -4.67 -18.29
C ALA A 37 1.07 -3.50 -18.45
N LYS A 38 0.60 -2.90 -17.35
CA LYS A 38 -0.34 -1.76 -17.39
C LYS A 38 0.34 -0.42 -17.69
N ASN A 39 1.68 -0.35 -17.72
CA ASN A 39 2.45 0.90 -17.90
C ASN A 39 1.89 2.07 -17.06
N LEU A 40 1.65 1.78 -15.78
CA LEU A 40 1.12 2.76 -14.84
C LEU A 40 2.15 3.87 -14.64
N LYS A 41 1.68 5.11 -14.67
CA LYS A 41 2.49 6.28 -14.41
C LYS A 41 2.16 6.86 -13.04
N VAL A 42 3.18 7.36 -12.36
CA VAL A 42 3.04 7.99 -11.05
C VAL A 42 3.65 9.39 -11.09
N SER A 43 2.88 10.32 -10.52
CA SER A 43 3.31 11.70 -10.27
C SER A 43 3.20 11.93 -8.77
N LEU A 44 4.33 12.12 -8.11
CA LEU A 44 4.40 12.26 -6.66
C LEU A 44 5.59 13.13 -6.28
N SER A 45 5.33 14.21 -5.54
CA SER A 45 6.36 15.06 -4.95
C SER A 45 6.36 14.88 -3.44
N VAL A 46 7.51 14.48 -2.90
CA VAL A 46 7.69 14.08 -1.52
C VAL A 46 8.88 14.83 -0.94
N LYS A 47 8.72 15.39 0.26
CA LYS A 47 9.81 16.04 1.00
C LYS A 47 9.87 15.50 2.42
N GLU A 48 11.04 14.99 2.81
CA GLU A 48 11.33 14.50 4.16
C GLU A 48 10.37 13.42 4.71
N MET A 49 9.93 12.49 3.85
CA MET A 49 8.93 11.48 4.22
C MET A 49 9.55 10.09 4.41
N ASP A 50 8.97 9.27 5.28
CA ASP A 50 9.43 7.89 5.46
C ASP A 50 9.18 7.04 4.21
N ALA A 51 10.15 6.19 3.87
CA ALA A 51 10.07 5.32 2.69
C ALA A 51 8.82 4.42 2.68
N GLY A 52 8.36 3.94 3.84
CA GLY A 52 7.14 3.14 3.94
C GLY A 52 5.90 3.96 3.60
N THR A 53 5.84 5.21 4.06
CA THR A 53 4.73 6.13 3.72
C THR A 53 4.75 6.49 2.23
N VAL A 54 5.93 6.72 1.65
CA VAL A 54 6.06 6.98 0.20
C VAL A 54 5.54 5.80 -0.61
N LEU A 55 5.90 4.57 -0.23
CA LEU A 55 5.41 3.37 -0.90
C LEU A 55 3.88 3.23 -0.80
N GLN A 56 3.30 3.50 0.37
CA GLN A 56 1.84 3.52 0.53
C GLN A 56 1.17 4.55 -0.40
N TRP A 57 1.75 5.74 -0.55
CA TRP A 57 1.24 6.75 -1.48
C TRP A 57 1.34 6.29 -2.93
N VAL A 58 2.47 5.73 -3.34
CA VAL A 58 2.64 5.18 -4.68
C VAL A 58 1.57 4.12 -4.95
N ALA A 59 1.39 3.17 -4.03
CA ALA A 59 0.40 2.11 -4.19
C ALA A 59 -1.04 2.63 -4.29
N ARG A 60 -1.39 3.65 -3.49
CA ARG A 60 -2.69 4.33 -3.56
C ARG A 60 -2.91 5.05 -4.89
N LEU A 61 -1.90 5.75 -5.40
CA LEU A 61 -2.00 6.51 -6.65
C LEU A 61 -2.12 5.60 -7.87
N THR A 62 -1.52 4.41 -7.83
CA THR A 62 -1.56 3.45 -8.92
C THR A 62 -2.63 2.37 -8.76
N GLU A 63 -3.49 2.47 -7.74
CA GLU A 63 -4.50 1.47 -7.39
C GLU A 63 -3.93 0.04 -7.31
N THR A 64 -2.71 -0.07 -6.76
CA THR A 64 -2.00 -1.34 -6.55
C THR A 64 -1.92 -1.67 -5.08
N TYR A 65 -1.59 -2.92 -4.78
CA TYR A 65 -1.45 -3.44 -3.42
C TYR A 65 0.02 -3.75 -3.14
N LEU A 66 0.44 -3.46 -1.90
CA LEU A 66 1.78 -3.72 -1.40
C LEU A 66 1.68 -4.78 -0.31
N SER A 67 2.39 -5.89 -0.46
CA SER A 67 2.44 -6.93 0.56
C SER A 67 3.88 -7.31 0.88
N VAL A 68 4.20 -7.53 2.15
CA VAL A 68 5.55 -7.92 2.57
C VAL A 68 5.60 -9.43 2.72
N VAL A 69 6.40 -10.11 1.89
CA VAL A 69 6.60 -11.56 1.94
C VAL A 69 8.09 -11.84 1.93
N ASP A 70 8.58 -12.66 2.88
CA ASP A 70 9.99 -13.09 2.96
C ASP A 70 11.04 -11.95 2.89
N ARG A 71 10.75 -10.82 3.55
CA ARG A 71 11.58 -9.59 3.54
C ARG A 71 11.66 -8.87 2.19
N ALA A 72 10.81 -9.21 1.24
CA ALA A 72 10.59 -8.49 0.00
C ALA A 72 9.20 -7.84 -0.01
N LEU A 73 9.10 -6.69 -0.66
CA LEU A 73 7.84 -5.99 -0.92
C LEU A 73 7.33 -6.41 -2.30
N TYR A 74 6.16 -7.02 -2.34
CA TYR A 74 5.46 -7.42 -3.55
C TYR A 74 4.43 -6.37 -3.92
N VAL A 75 4.46 -5.92 -5.18
CA VAL A 75 3.48 -4.98 -5.75
C VAL A 75 2.57 -5.74 -6.71
N THR A 76 1.29 -5.84 -6.38
CA THR A 76 0.29 -6.63 -7.11
C THR A 76 -0.93 -5.78 -7.49
N ASP A 77 -1.72 -6.26 -8.45
CA ASP A 77 -2.99 -5.61 -8.83
C ASP A 77 -4.18 -6.09 -7.98
N LYS A 78 -3.96 -7.06 -7.11
CA LYS A 78 -4.95 -7.62 -6.19
C LYS A 78 -4.42 -7.58 -4.76
N PRO A 79 -5.31 -7.34 -3.78
CA PRO A 79 -4.94 -7.47 -2.38
C PRO A 79 -4.49 -8.90 -2.09
N ASN A 80 -3.51 -9.07 -1.21
CA ASN A 80 -3.16 -10.39 -0.71
C ASN A 80 -4.37 -10.94 0.08
N PRO A 81 -4.79 -12.19 -0.13
CA PRO A 81 -5.92 -12.78 0.59
C PRO A 81 -5.83 -12.65 2.13
N GLU A 82 -4.62 -12.62 2.71
CA GLU A 82 -4.45 -12.43 4.16
C GLU A 82 -4.89 -11.03 4.64
N GLU A 83 -4.65 -9.97 3.86
CA GLU A 83 -5.09 -8.60 4.19
C GLU A 83 -6.60 -8.45 3.96
N GLU A 84 -7.16 -9.05 2.91
CA GLU A 84 -8.61 -9.06 2.66
C GLU A 84 -9.37 -9.77 3.80
N HIS A 85 -8.79 -10.83 4.37
CA HIS A 85 -9.35 -11.50 5.55
C HIS A 85 -9.25 -10.66 6.81
N ALA A 86 -8.15 -9.91 7.01
CA ALA A 86 -7.98 -9.02 8.14
C ALA A 86 -8.97 -7.84 8.11
N GLU A 87 -9.12 -7.17 6.96
CA GLU A 87 -10.06 -6.06 6.80
C GLU A 87 -11.52 -6.51 6.96
N ARG A 88 -11.89 -7.68 6.42
CA ARG A 88 -13.22 -8.26 6.65
C ARG A 88 -13.45 -8.62 8.11
N ALA A 89 -12.45 -9.17 8.80
CA ALA A 89 -12.58 -9.51 10.22
C ALA A 89 -12.77 -8.26 11.08
N ASP A 90 -12.03 -7.19 10.83
CA ASP A 90 -12.18 -5.91 11.54
C ASP A 90 -13.52 -5.23 11.25
N ALA A 91 -13.96 -5.23 9.99
CA ALA A 91 -15.28 -4.71 9.61
C ALA A 91 -16.41 -5.50 10.28
N LEU A 92 -16.30 -6.83 10.35
CA LEU A 92 -17.26 -7.68 11.04
C LEU A 92 -17.25 -7.43 12.56
N MET A 93 -16.08 -7.21 13.15
CA MET A 93 -15.93 -6.93 14.58
C MET A 93 -16.50 -5.55 14.96
N LEU A 94 -16.35 -4.54 14.10
CA LEU A 94 -16.97 -3.22 14.24
C LEU A 94 -18.50 -3.30 14.16
N LEU A 95 -19.04 -4.04 13.19
CA LEU A 95 -20.48 -4.28 13.09
C LEU A 95 -21.02 -5.06 14.30
N ALA A 96 -20.27 -6.04 14.81
CA ALA A 96 -20.64 -6.80 16.00
C ALA A 96 -20.67 -5.92 17.27
N ARG A 97 -19.77 -4.93 17.38
CA ARG A 97 -19.80 -3.95 18.47
C ARG A 97 -20.97 -2.97 18.35
N VAL A 98 -21.30 -2.52 17.14
CA VAL A 98 -22.41 -1.57 16.90
C VAL A 98 -23.78 -2.27 17.04
N GLY A 99 -23.88 -3.55 16.70
CA GLY A 99 -25.11 -4.35 16.83
C GLY A 99 -25.46 -4.79 18.25
N ALA A 100 -24.55 -4.63 19.23
CA ALA A 100 -24.79 -5.02 20.62
C ALA A 100 -25.55 -3.95 21.45
N ASP A 101 -25.81 -2.76 20.89
CA ASP A 101 -26.46 -1.63 21.56
C ASP A 101 -27.96 -1.47 21.20
N ALA A 102 -28.58 -2.47 20.56
CA ALA A 102 -29.99 -2.41 20.13
C ALA A 102 -30.98 -3.04 21.14
N SER A 103 -30.59 -3.28 22.39
CA SER A 103 -31.46 -3.90 23.41
C SER A 103 -31.90 -2.97 24.55
N VAL A 104 -31.76 -1.65 24.42
CA VAL A 104 -32.38 -0.70 25.37
C VAL A 104 -33.61 -0.06 24.74
N LEU A 105 -34.66 -0.86 24.54
CA LEU A 105 -36.03 -0.34 24.48
C LEU A 105 -36.49 -0.11 25.93
N PRO A 106 -36.87 1.10 26.33
CA PRO A 106 -37.60 1.29 27.58
C PRO A 106 -39.05 0.80 27.40
N PRO A 107 -39.72 0.44 28.52
CA PRO A 107 -41.00 -0.27 28.54
C PRO A 107 -42.19 0.50 27.97
#